data_AF-A0A151SQ41-F1
#
_entry.id   AF-A0A151SQ41-F1
#
_cell.length_a   1.000
_cell.length_b   1.000
_cell.length_c   1.000
_cell.angle_alpha   90.00
_cell.angle_beta   90.00
_cell.angle_gamma   90.00
#
_symmetry.space_group_name_H-M   'P 1'
#
loop_
_entity.id
_entity.type
_entity.pdbx_description
1 polymer ?
#
loop_
_entity_poly.entity_id
_entity_poly.type
_entity_poly.pdbx_seq_one_letter_code
_entity_poly.pdbx_strand_id
1 'polypeptide(L)'
;MRRKFAPIQVNLPNGSIVMAEYTSTVHISDTLTLDEVLYLPNFSYNLISLSKLMDTAKYEFRLANKKCFIHDSNLKMIGSGELVNGLFYLKMKKGIHESKAIAAIVASIPEEALWHFRLGHVSSSRIEGLKRIVPSIHSQNKEDICDICHFAKQKHISFPISISRATCIFDLVHMDIWGPFSVPSIHNNNIFLLS
;
A
#
# COMPACT_ATOMS: atom_id res chain seq x y z
N MET A 1 23.17 10.34 3.68
CA MET A 1 23.51 11.20 2.52
C MET A 1 23.21 10.40 1.24
N ARG A 2 22.43 10.94 0.29
CA ARG A 2 22.08 10.23 -0.95
C ARG A 2 23.21 10.41 -1.96
N ARG A 3 23.76 9.32 -2.50
CA ARG A 3 24.81 9.34 -3.53
C ARG A 3 24.20 8.96 -4.87
N LYS A 4 24.48 9.76 -5.90
CA LYS A 4 24.13 9.44 -7.29
C LYS A 4 25.05 8.33 -7.78
N PHE A 5 24.51 7.31 -8.44
CA PHE A 5 25.28 6.17 -8.96
C PHE A 5 24.75 5.78 -10.35
N ALA A 6 25.43 4.86 -11.04
CA ALA A 6 24.96 4.35 -12.33
C ALA A 6 23.57 3.71 -12.14
N PRO A 7 22.51 4.21 -12.81
CA PRO A 7 21.15 3.76 -12.54
C PRO A 7 20.99 2.25 -12.68
N ILE A 8 20.43 1.59 -11.67
CA ILE A 8 20.13 0.16 -11.71
C ILE A 8 18.67 -0.04 -12.10
N GLN A 9 18.44 -0.91 -13.08
CA GLN A 9 17.10 -1.40 -13.43
C GLN A 9 16.63 -2.41 -12.39
N VAL A 10 15.45 -2.17 -11.83
CA VAL A 10 14.80 -3.06 -10.88
C VAL A 10 13.49 -3.56 -11.48
N ASN A 11 13.38 -4.88 -11.66
CA ASN A 11 12.15 -5.51 -12.11
C ASN A 11 11.21 -5.71 -10.91
N LEU A 12 10.01 -5.14 -10.99
CA LEU A 12 8.99 -5.27 -9.97
C LEU A 12 8.09 -6.49 -10.22
N PRO A 13 7.45 -7.06 -9.18
CA PRO A 13 6.58 -8.23 -9.31
C PRO A 13 5.34 -8.01 -10.20
N ASN A 14 4.96 -6.75 -10.44
CA ASN A 14 3.86 -6.39 -11.34
C ASN A 14 4.29 -6.34 -12.82
N GLY A 15 5.52 -6.76 -13.14
CA GLY A 15 6.09 -6.74 -14.50
C GLY A 15 6.63 -5.37 -14.94
N SER A 16 6.51 -4.33 -14.11
CA SER A 16 7.10 -3.02 -14.42
C SER A 16 8.58 -2.97 -14.07
N ILE A 17 9.31 -2.08 -14.75
CA ILE A 17 10.74 -1.84 -14.51
C ILE A 17 10.88 -0.42 -13.97
N VAL A 18 11.59 -0.28 -12.86
CA VAL A 18 11.85 1.02 -12.23
C VAL A 18 13.35 1.25 -12.15
N MET A 19 13.76 2.51 -12.38
CA MET A 19 15.16 2.92 -12.25
C MET A 19 15.44 3.36 -10.81
N ALA A 20 16.42 2.72 -10.18
CA ALA A 20 17.01 3.22 -8.94
C ALA A 20 18.14 4.21 -9.28
N GLU A 21 17.94 5.49 -8.95
CA GLU A 21 18.89 6.57 -9.29
C GLU A 21 19.74 7.01 -8.10
N TYR A 22 19.30 6.68 -6.88
CA TYR A 22 19.97 7.04 -5.65
C TYR A 22 20.23 5.82 -4.78
N THR A 23 21.41 5.77 -4.18
CA THR A 23 21.69 4.86 -3.07
C THR A 23 22.00 5.64 -1.80
N SER A 24 21.77 4.98 -0.67
CA SER A 24 22.15 5.52 0.64
C SER A 24 22.45 4.41 1.63
N THR A 25 23.21 4.77 2.67
CA THR A 25 23.29 3.96 3.89
C THR A 25 22.05 4.21 4.75
N VAL A 26 21.42 3.15 5.24
CA VAL A 26 20.25 3.18 6.12
C VAL A 26 20.61 2.53 7.45
N HIS A 27 20.46 3.27 8.54
CA HIS A 27 20.64 2.75 9.90
C HIS A 27 19.28 2.25 10.40
N ILE A 28 19.13 0.93 10.56
CA ILE A 28 17.91 0.31 11.12
C ILE A 28 17.95 0.35 12.65
N SER A 29 19.15 0.17 13.22
CA SER A 29 19.45 0.35 14.64
C SER A 29 20.91 0.79 14.81
N ASP A 30 21.32 1.04 16.05
CA ASP A 30 22.73 1.32 16.40
C ASP A 30 23.69 0.19 15.97
N THR A 31 23.16 -1.01 15.77
CA THR A 31 23.93 -2.23 15.46
C THR A 31 23.69 -2.78 14.06
N LEU A 32 22.59 -2.41 13.39
CA LEU A 32 22.23 -2.90 12.06
C LEU A 32 22.21 -1.75 11.06
N THR A 33 23.20 -1.73 10.17
CA THR A 33 23.35 -0.74 9.10
C THR A 33 23.34 -1.43 7.75
N LEU A 34 22.53 -0.90 6.83
CA LEU A 34 22.45 -1.35 5.46
C LEU A 34 23.19 -0.36 4.57
N ASP A 35 24.21 -0.82 3.86
CA ASP A 35 24.95 -0.03 2.88
C ASP A 35 24.36 -0.21 1.48
N GLU A 36 24.51 0.82 0.63
CA GLU A 36 24.10 0.80 -0.78
C GLU A 36 22.60 0.49 -1.01
N VAL A 37 21.72 0.95 -0.11
CA VAL A 37 20.28 0.75 -0.23
C VAL A 37 19.72 1.56 -1.40
N LEU A 38 19.05 0.88 -2.33
CA LEU A 38 18.38 1.47 -3.47
C LEU A 38 17.14 2.25 -3.02
N TYR A 39 17.02 3.50 -3.47
CA TYR A 39 15.83 4.32 -3.22
C TYR A 39 14.86 4.26 -4.41
N LEU A 40 13.65 3.76 -4.16
CA LEU A 40 12.57 3.66 -5.14
C LEU A 40 11.34 4.40 -4.61
N PRO A 41 11.06 5.64 -5.05
CA PRO A 41 10.01 6.49 -4.45
C PRO A 41 8.59 5.91 -4.58
N ASN A 42 8.34 5.12 -5.63
CA ASN A 42 7.03 4.53 -5.93
C ASN A 42 6.90 3.08 -5.43
N PHE A 43 7.87 2.57 -4.68
CA PHE A 43 7.82 1.20 -4.16
C PHE A 43 7.35 1.21 -2.71
N SER A 44 6.19 0.60 -2.45
CA SER A 44 5.48 0.72 -1.17
C SER A 44 6.09 -0.08 -0.01
N TYR A 45 7.14 -0.85 -0.26
CA TYR A 45 7.67 -1.82 0.68
C TYR A 45 9.19 -1.78 0.77
N ASN A 46 9.73 -1.93 1.98
CA ASN A 46 11.17 -2.10 2.16
C ASN A 46 11.51 -3.59 2.10
N LEU A 47 12.43 -3.95 1.21
CA LEU A 47 12.94 -5.31 1.08
C LEU A 47 14.42 -5.32 1.42
N ILE A 48 14.80 -6.30 2.24
CA ILE A 48 16.19 -6.54 2.62
C ILE A 48 16.60 -7.87 2.04
N SER A 49 17.61 -7.85 1.16
CA SER A 49 18.18 -9.08 0.63
C SER A 49 19.10 -9.72 1.66
N LEU A 50 18.75 -10.93 2.10
CA LEU A 50 19.56 -11.69 3.05
C LEU A 50 20.93 -12.03 2.45
N SER A 51 20.98 -12.43 1.17
CA SER A 51 22.26 -12.74 0.50
C SER A 51 23.18 -11.53 0.48
N LYS A 52 22.64 -10.34 0.18
CA LYS A 52 23.43 -9.10 0.17
C LYS A 52 23.94 -8.71 1.56
N LEU A 53 23.17 -9.03 2.61
CA LEU A 53 23.61 -8.83 3.99
C LEU A 53 24.67 -9.85 4.42
N MET A 54 24.57 -11.10 3.96
CA MET A 54 25.56 -12.14 4.25
C MET A 54 26.93 -11.83 3.67
N ASP A 55 27.00 -11.07 2.56
CA ASP A 55 28.26 -10.60 1.99
C ASP A 55 29.03 -9.66 2.95
N THR A 56 28.34 -9.07 3.94
CA THR A 56 28.99 -8.24 4.96
C THR A 56 29.47 -9.10 6.12
N ALA A 57 30.79 -9.16 6.33
CA ALA A 57 31.44 -9.93 7.41
C ALA A 57 31.06 -9.49 8.85
N LYS A 58 30.14 -8.53 9.00
CA LYS A 58 29.71 -7.96 10.28
C LYS A 58 28.58 -8.76 10.94
N TYR A 59 27.87 -9.59 10.17
CA TYR A 59 26.62 -10.21 10.61
C TYR A 59 26.63 -11.72 10.41
N GLU A 60 26.16 -12.45 11.42
CA GLU A 60 25.90 -13.89 11.33
C GLU A 60 24.39 -14.15 11.36
N PHE A 61 23.93 -14.98 10.43
CA PHE A 61 22.52 -15.33 10.29
C PHE A 61 22.28 -16.79 10.65
N ARG A 62 21.37 -17.02 11.58
CA ARG A 62 20.94 -18.37 11.96
C ARG A 62 19.46 -18.55 11.66
N LEU A 63 19.12 -19.56 10.87
CA LEU A 63 17.73 -19.92 10.59
C LEU A 63 17.35 -21.13 11.43
N ALA A 64 16.31 -21.00 12.25
CA ALA A 64 15.78 -22.11 13.05
C ALA A 64 14.31 -21.86 13.42
N ASN A 65 13.49 -22.92 13.47
CA ASN A 65 12.11 -22.86 13.95
C ASN A 65 11.27 -21.75 13.31
N LYS A 66 11.32 -21.61 11.97
CA LYS A 66 10.64 -20.54 11.23
C LYS A 66 11.04 -19.13 11.68
N LYS A 67 12.25 -18.96 12.22
CA LYS A 67 12.84 -17.67 12.59
C LYS A 67 14.22 -17.51 11.96
N CYS A 68 14.55 -16.28 11.66
CA CYS A 68 15.89 -15.84 11.30
C CYS A 68 16.45 -15.06 12.50
N PHE A 69 17.68 -15.30 12.89
CA PHE A 69 18.34 -14.58 13.98
C PHE A 69 19.56 -13.88 13.41
N ILE A 70 19.68 -12.59 13.68
CA ILE A 70 20.79 -11.76 13.22
C ILE A 70 21.68 -11.50 14.43
N HIS A 71 22.94 -11.90 14.33
CA HIS A 71 23.95 -11.66 15.34
C HIS A 71 25.03 -10.72 14.81
N ASP A 72 25.63 -9.95 15.70
CA ASP A 72 26.86 -9.23 15.39
C ASP A 72 28.07 -10.16 15.44
N SER A 73 29.25 -9.62 15.18
CA SER A 73 30.53 -10.33 15.24
C SER A 73 30.86 -10.93 16.63
N ASN A 74 30.17 -10.50 17.69
CA ASN A 74 30.34 -11.01 19.04
C ASN A 74 29.27 -12.06 19.40
N LEU A 75 28.52 -12.57 18.41
CA LEU A 75 27.41 -13.51 18.59
C LEU A 75 26.25 -12.96 19.43
N LYS A 76 26.17 -11.64 19.61
CA LYS A 76 25.04 -11.01 20.29
C LYS A 76 23.89 -10.87 19.32
N MET A 77 22.70 -11.34 19.71
CA MET A 77 21.50 -11.19 18.88
C MET A 77 21.09 -9.71 18.79
N ILE A 78 21.23 -9.13 17.60
CA ILE A 78 20.93 -7.72 17.29
C ILE A 78 19.58 -7.54 16.59
N GLY A 79 19.03 -8.63 16.03
CA GLY A 79 17.73 -8.63 15.37
C GLY A 79 17.20 -10.04 15.21
N SER A 80 15.92 -10.14 14.89
CA SER A 80 15.30 -11.42 14.55
C SER A 80 14.27 -11.23 13.45
N GLY A 81 14.05 -12.21 12.62
CA GLY A 81 12.99 -12.27 11.63
C GLY A 81 12.06 -13.43 11.94
N GLU A 82 10.76 -13.28 11.72
CA GLU A 82 9.82 -14.41 11.77
C GLU A 82 9.32 -14.74 10.37
N LEU A 83 9.35 -16.02 10.01
CA LEU A 83 8.88 -16.51 8.72
C LEU A 83 7.36 -16.52 8.71
N VAL A 84 6.78 -15.68 7.86
CA VAL A 84 5.35 -15.61 7.61
C VAL A 84 5.15 -15.64 6.10
N ASN A 85 4.38 -16.62 5.61
CA ASN A 85 4.06 -16.77 4.19
C ASN A 85 5.26 -16.70 3.23
N GLY A 86 6.40 -17.30 3.63
CA GLY A 86 7.60 -17.36 2.81
C GLY A 86 8.54 -16.15 2.92
N LEU A 87 8.22 -15.14 3.73
CA LEU A 87 9.05 -13.96 3.97
C LEU A 87 9.41 -13.81 5.44
N PHE A 88 10.63 -13.34 5.73
CA PHE A 88 11.06 -13.02 7.09
C PHE A 88 10.74 -11.57 7.43
N TYR A 89 9.95 -11.39 8.49
CA TYR A 89 9.60 -10.07 9.02
C TYR A 89 10.57 -9.65 10.12
N LEU A 90 11.39 -8.63 9.82
CA LEU A 90 12.37 -8.12 10.77
C LEU A 90 11.70 -7.51 12.01
N LYS A 91 11.95 -8.13 13.16
CA LYS A 91 11.63 -7.70 14.52
C LYS A 91 12.91 -7.23 15.20
N MET A 92 13.01 -5.92 15.42
CA MET A 92 14.06 -5.31 16.22
C MET A 92 13.57 -5.13 17.66
N LYS A 93 14.45 -5.34 18.64
CA LYS A 93 14.16 -4.98 20.03
C LYS A 93 14.11 -3.44 20.11
N LYS A 94 12.96 -2.87 20.50
CA LYS A 94 12.77 -1.41 20.64
C LYS A 94 13.81 -0.84 21.61
N GLY A 95 14.78 -0.09 21.10
CA GLY A 95 15.29 1.10 21.79
C GLY A 95 14.28 2.25 21.60
N ILE A 96 14.28 3.24 22.48
CA ILE A 96 13.22 4.25 22.72
C ILE A 96 12.83 5.15 21.52
N HIS A 97 13.40 4.98 20.33
CA HIS A 97 13.04 5.79 19.16
C HIS A 97 12.22 4.99 18.14
N GLU A 98 10.93 5.32 18.07
CA GLU A 98 10.00 4.79 17.09
C GLU A 98 10.35 5.25 15.67
N SER A 99 11.24 4.51 15.02
CA SER A 99 11.34 4.51 13.55
C SER A 99 10.46 3.38 13.03
N LYS A 100 9.23 3.68 12.61
CA LYS A 100 8.37 2.71 11.90
C LYS A 100 8.96 2.43 10.52
N ALA A 101 9.95 1.53 10.46
CA ALA A 101 10.25 0.81 9.23
C ALA A 101 9.17 -0.28 9.07
N ILE A 102 8.20 -0.02 8.21
CA ILE A 102 7.18 -1.01 7.83
C ILE A 102 7.85 -1.97 6.83
N ALA A 103 8.16 -3.19 7.29
CA ALA A 103 8.34 -4.33 6.40
C ALA A 103 6.97 -4.76 5.86
N ALA A 104 6.93 -5.22 4.61
CA ALA A 104 5.72 -5.32 3.80
C ALA A 104 4.51 -5.93 4.52
N ILE A 105 3.48 -5.11 4.73
CA ILE A 105 2.15 -5.52 5.17
C ILE A 105 1.63 -6.58 4.19
N VAL A 106 1.60 -7.86 4.59
CA VAL A 106 0.37 -8.62 4.36
C VAL A 106 -0.45 -8.29 5.58
N ALA A 107 -1.50 -7.50 5.40
CA ALA A 107 -2.45 -7.26 6.46
C ALA A 107 -2.91 -8.65 6.88
N SER A 108 -2.61 -9.07 8.12
CA SER A 108 -3.33 -10.18 8.69
C SER A 108 -4.76 -9.68 8.81
N ILE A 109 -5.54 -9.95 7.77
CA ILE A 109 -6.96 -9.68 7.75
C ILE A 109 -7.50 -10.39 8.99
N PRO A 110 -8.09 -9.66 9.97
CA PRO A 110 -8.75 -10.29 11.10
C PRO A 110 -9.67 -11.39 10.56
N GLU A 111 -9.69 -12.57 11.19
CA GLU A 111 -10.53 -13.69 10.73
C GLU A 111 -12.00 -13.27 10.54
N GLU A 112 -12.42 -12.31 11.36
CA GLU A 112 -13.72 -11.67 11.34
C GLU A 112 -13.95 -10.76 10.13
N ALA A 113 -12.91 -10.05 9.67
CA ALA A 113 -12.93 -9.22 8.47
C ALA A 113 -12.70 -10.02 7.19
N LEU A 114 -12.27 -11.28 7.29
CA LEU A 114 -11.99 -12.15 6.14
C LEU A 114 -13.22 -12.37 5.27
N TRP A 115 -14.35 -12.70 5.88
CA TRP A 115 -15.61 -12.90 5.17
C TRP A 115 -16.19 -11.59 4.64
N HIS A 116 -15.99 -10.48 5.37
CA HIS A 116 -16.33 -9.16 4.88
C HIS A 116 -15.60 -8.84 3.57
N PHE A 117 -14.29 -9.08 3.47
CA PHE A 117 -13.54 -8.85 2.23
C PHE A 117 -13.84 -9.87 1.13
N ARG A 118 -13.91 -11.17 1.45
CA ARG A 118 -14.19 -12.23 0.45
C ARG A 118 -15.53 -12.07 -0.26
N LEU A 119 -16.53 -11.51 0.44
CA LEU A 119 -17.87 -11.31 -0.12
C LEU A 119 -18.06 -9.92 -0.74
N GLY A 120 -17.01 -9.11 -0.84
CA GLY A 120 -17.10 -7.77 -1.44
C GLY A 120 -17.67 -6.71 -0.50
N HIS A 121 -17.13 -6.63 0.71
CA HIS A 121 -17.46 -5.60 1.71
C HIS A 121 -18.92 -5.59 2.19
N VAL A 122 -19.51 -6.78 2.30
CA VAL A 122 -20.87 -7.01 2.80
C VAL A 122 -21.03 -6.50 4.24
N SER A 123 -22.18 -5.93 4.59
CA SER A 123 -22.43 -5.41 5.93
C SER A 123 -22.40 -6.50 7.00
N SER A 124 -21.97 -6.14 8.21
CA SER A 124 -21.91 -7.07 9.35
C SER A 124 -23.26 -7.75 9.63
N SER A 125 -24.38 -7.03 9.46
CA SER A 125 -25.75 -7.56 9.58
C SER A 125 -26.07 -8.68 8.57
N ARG A 126 -25.54 -8.59 7.34
CA ARG A 126 -25.73 -9.61 6.31
C ARG A 126 -24.83 -10.83 6.56
N ILE A 127 -23.61 -10.61 7.06
CA ILE A 127 -22.70 -11.69 7.49
C ILE A 127 -23.31 -12.46 8.67
N GLU A 128 -23.93 -11.78 9.62
CA GLU A 128 -24.66 -12.41 10.74
C GLU A 128 -25.81 -13.30 10.24
N GLY A 129 -26.56 -12.85 9.22
CA GLY A 129 -27.57 -13.69 8.57
C GLY A 129 -26.98 -14.93 7.89
N LEU A 130 -25.82 -14.80 7.24
CA LEU A 130 -25.12 -15.89 6.55
C LEU A 130 -24.62 -16.98 7.49
N LYS A 131 -24.24 -16.64 8.73
CA LYS A 131 -23.82 -17.62 9.75
C LYS A 131 -24.87 -18.69 10.02
N ARG A 132 -26.16 -18.35 9.92
CA ARG A 132 -27.26 -19.31 10.12
C ARG A 132 -27.27 -20.42 9.07
N ILE A 133 -26.69 -20.16 7.89
CA ILE A 133 -26.64 -21.09 6.76
C ILE A 133 -25.27 -21.75 6.68
N VAL A 134 -24.20 -21.03 7.04
CA VAL A 134 -22.81 -21.49 6.99
C VAL A 134 -22.14 -21.30 8.36
N PRO A 135 -22.15 -22.33 9.22
CA PRO A 135 -21.62 -22.24 10.59
C PRO A 135 -20.12 -21.97 10.70
N SER A 136 -19.35 -22.15 9.62
CA SER A 136 -17.90 -21.90 9.56
C SER A 136 -17.53 -20.41 9.46
N ILE A 137 -18.51 -19.52 9.30
CA ILE A 137 -18.29 -18.07 9.28
C ILE A 137 -18.10 -17.56 10.71
N HIS A 138 -16.85 -17.25 11.08
CA HIS A 138 -16.54 -16.53 12.31
C HIS A 138 -16.70 -15.02 12.08
N SER A 139 -17.46 -14.35 12.95
CA SER A 139 -17.48 -12.89 13.07
C SER A 139 -17.79 -12.55 14.53
N GLN A 140 -17.02 -11.70 15.20
CA GLN A 140 -17.34 -11.31 16.59
C GLN A 140 -17.65 -9.81 16.67
N ASN A 141 -17.09 -9.01 15.76
CA ASN A 141 -17.26 -7.56 15.82
C ASN A 141 -18.40 -7.01 14.97
N LYS A 142 -19.34 -6.34 15.64
CA LYS A 142 -20.38 -5.51 15.02
C LYS A 142 -19.84 -4.13 14.57
N GLU A 143 -18.63 -3.76 14.98
CA GLU A 143 -18.09 -2.39 14.86
C GLU A 143 -16.70 -2.30 14.21
N ASP A 144 -16.27 -3.29 13.42
CA ASP A 144 -15.02 -3.15 12.68
C ASP A 144 -15.18 -2.09 11.56
N ILE A 145 -14.52 -0.97 11.76
CA ILE A 145 -14.48 0.17 10.84
C ILE A 145 -13.62 -0.22 9.64
N CYS A 146 -14.26 -0.49 8.51
CA CYS A 146 -13.58 -0.68 7.24
C CYS A 146 -13.44 0.67 6.52
N ASP A 147 -12.21 1.18 6.42
CA ASP A 147 -11.91 2.45 5.74
C ASP A 147 -12.42 2.47 4.30
N ILE A 148 -12.23 1.36 3.57
CA ILE A 148 -12.70 1.20 2.19
C ILE A 148 -14.23 1.33 2.12
N CYS A 149 -14.96 0.73 3.06
CA CYS A 149 -16.41 0.89 3.13
C CYS A 149 -16.81 2.33 3.43
N HIS A 150 -16.09 3.02 4.33
CA HIS A 150 -16.36 4.41 4.64
C HIS A 150 -16.21 5.29 3.41
N PHE A 151 -15.08 5.19 2.69
CA PHE A 151 -14.86 5.97 1.48
C PHE A 151 -15.85 5.62 0.35
N ALA A 152 -16.13 4.33 0.14
CA ALA A 152 -17.03 3.89 -0.92
C ALA A 152 -18.51 4.22 -0.64
N LYS A 153 -18.93 4.20 0.64
CA LYS A 153 -20.32 4.49 1.05
C LYS A 153 -20.50 5.94 1.52
N GLN A 154 -19.46 6.77 1.47
CA GLN A 154 -19.57 8.18 1.77
C GLN A 154 -20.49 8.82 0.73
N LYS A 155 -21.73 9.06 1.13
CA LYS A 155 -22.66 9.82 0.32
C LYS A 155 -22.22 11.28 0.36
N HIS A 156 -22.05 11.89 -0.82
CA HIS A 156 -21.90 13.33 -0.90
C HIS A 156 -23.12 13.98 -0.24
N ILE A 157 -22.89 14.94 0.66
CA ILE A 157 -23.98 15.72 1.27
C ILE A 157 -24.77 16.35 0.12
N SER A 158 -26.09 16.47 0.25
CA SER A 158 -26.90 17.13 -0.78
C SER A 158 -26.29 18.49 -1.12
N PHE A 159 -26.12 18.75 -2.42
CA PHE A 159 -25.63 20.06 -2.86
C PHE A 159 -26.60 21.15 -2.35
N PRO A 160 -26.09 22.29 -1.85
CA PRO A 160 -26.96 23.42 -1.56
C PRO A 160 -27.69 23.83 -2.83
N ILE A 161 -28.94 24.28 -2.68
CA ILE A 161 -29.71 24.80 -3.80
C ILE A 161 -28.97 26.03 -4.33
N SER A 162 -28.63 26.01 -5.62
CA SER A 162 -28.03 27.18 -6.26
C SER A 162 -29.06 28.30 -6.31
N ILE A 163 -28.69 29.48 -5.79
CA ILE A 163 -29.44 30.73 -5.93
C ILE A 163 -28.92 31.60 -7.07
N SER A 164 -27.95 31.10 -7.84
CA SER A 164 -27.40 31.82 -8.99
C SER A 164 -28.48 31.96 -10.06
N ARG A 165 -28.85 33.21 -10.38
CA ARG A 165 -29.82 33.56 -11.43
C ARG A 165 -29.26 34.74 -12.19
N ALA A 166 -29.27 34.64 -13.52
CA ALA A 166 -28.99 35.78 -14.40
C ALA A 166 -30.10 36.84 -14.24
N THR A 167 -29.70 38.11 -14.19
CA THR A 167 -30.63 39.25 -14.05
C THR A 167 -30.88 39.96 -15.37
N CYS A 168 -29.89 39.92 -16.26
CA CYS A 168 -29.90 40.46 -17.61
C CYS A 168 -29.52 39.38 -18.62
N ILE A 169 -29.84 39.65 -19.89
CA ILE A 169 -29.50 38.76 -21.00
C ILE A 169 -27.98 38.66 -21.11
N PHE A 170 -27.46 37.45 -21.25
CA PHE A 170 -26.01 37.13 -21.32
C PHE A 170 -25.21 37.32 -20.02
N ASP A 171 -25.83 37.57 -18.86
CA ASP A 171 -25.13 37.59 -17.56
C ASP A 171 -24.49 36.23 -17.22
N LEU A 172 -25.11 35.14 -17.67
CA LEU A 172 -24.64 33.78 -17.45
C LEU A 172 -24.91 32.95 -18.71
N VAL A 173 -23.84 32.43 -19.32
CA VAL A 173 -23.91 31.49 -20.44
C VAL A 173 -23.38 30.15 -19.96
N HIS A 174 -24.22 29.13 -20.01
CA HIS A 174 -23.80 27.76 -19.75
C HIS A 174 -23.36 27.15 -21.09
N MET A 175 -22.18 26.54 -21.12
CA MET A 175 -21.71 25.80 -22.28
C MET A 175 -21.13 24.48 -21.78
N ASP A 176 -21.46 23.42 -22.47
CA ASP A 176 -20.93 22.08 -22.24
C ASP A 176 -20.30 21.55 -23.52
N ILE A 177 -19.45 20.54 -23.39
CA ILE A 177 -18.80 19.87 -24.51
C ILE A 177 -19.31 18.44 -24.57
N TRP A 178 -19.83 18.06 -25.73
CA TRP A 178 -20.26 16.69 -25.97
C TRP A 178 -19.32 15.99 -26.95
N GLY A 179 -18.74 14.86 -26.51
CA GLY A 179 -17.91 14.00 -27.35
C GLY A 179 -16.73 13.39 -26.57
N PRO A 180 -15.84 12.65 -27.24
CA PRO A 180 -15.81 12.39 -28.68
C PRO A 180 -16.80 11.31 -29.13
N PHE A 181 -17.55 11.58 -30.21
CA PHE A 181 -18.45 10.60 -30.82
C PHE A 181 -17.70 9.66 -31.75
N SER A 182 -18.15 8.40 -31.82
CA SER A 182 -17.52 7.37 -32.65
C SER A 182 -17.74 7.59 -34.16
N VAL A 183 -18.80 8.30 -34.54
CA VAL A 183 -19.08 8.70 -35.92
C VAL A 183 -18.88 10.21 -36.06
N PRO A 184 -17.95 10.67 -36.93
CA PRO A 184 -17.72 12.09 -37.14
C PRO A 184 -18.86 12.74 -37.94
N SER A 185 -19.03 14.05 -37.76
CA SER A 185 -19.95 14.87 -38.57
C SER A 185 -19.49 14.97 -40.03
N ILE A 186 -20.35 15.53 -40.87
CA ILE A 186 -20.06 15.82 -42.29
C ILE A 186 -18.78 16.66 -42.49
N HIS A 187 -18.36 17.44 -41.48
CA HIS A 187 -17.12 18.24 -41.49
C HIS A 187 -15.97 17.60 -40.72
N ASN A 188 -16.07 16.30 -40.42
CA ASN A 188 -15.07 15.51 -39.69
C ASN A 188 -14.83 15.91 -38.23
N ASN A 189 -15.76 16.63 -37.60
CA ASN A 189 -15.73 16.93 -36.17
C ASN A 189 -16.47 15.85 -35.37
N ASN A 190 -15.91 15.45 -34.23
CA ASN A 190 -16.48 14.45 -33.31
C ASN A 190 -16.71 15.02 -31.89
N ILE A 191 -16.40 16.30 -31.67
CA ILE A 191 -16.65 17.05 -30.44
C ILE A 191 -17.53 18.25 -30.79
N PHE A 192 -18.55 18.51 -29.97
CA PHE A 192 -19.54 19.55 -30.19
C PHE A 192 -19.70 20.40 -28.95
N LEU A 193 -19.95 21.70 -29.13
CA LEU A 193 -20.36 22.60 -28.05
C LEU A 193 -21.88 22.57 -27.93
N LEU A 194 -22.36 22.43 -26.70
CA LEU A 194 -23.76 22.56 -26.32
C LEU A 194 -23.91 23.85 -25.52
N SER A 195 -24.86 24.70 -25.89
CA SER A 195 -25.21 25.93 -25.17
C SER A 195 -26.66 25.86 -24.70
#